data_AF-A0AA43U0D2-F1
#
_entry.id   AF-A0AA43U0D2-F1
#
_cell.length_a   1.000
_cell.length_b   1.000
_cell.length_c   1.000
_cell.angle_alpha   90.00
_cell.angle_beta   90.00
_cell.angle_gamma   90.00
#
_symmetry.space_group_name_H-M   'P 1'
#
loop_
_entity.id
_entity.type
_entity.pdbx_description
1 polymer ?
#
loop_
_entity_poly.entity_id
_entity_poly.type
_entity_poly.pdbx_seq_one_letter_code
_entity_poly.pdbx_strand_id
1 'polypeptide(L)'
;MAYYVRNNEGIFQGSFGPGLNPDTNEGGNSYPTRLDFSRAPSIRSLKNMIFYDYIKPTNKKRKLKNVKFFNDKSWYEISGDDLDNAQFNTVMALGEPGMPPTKIEFSNGNLTNMIRITSSNTLTNSALSNLSTLINLSNISREIQVPKGAEALKTQLQSNGYTVSYAVDETFN
;
A
#
# COMPACT_ATOMS: atom_id res chain seq x y z
N MET A 1 -2.03 12.26 -9.51
CA MET A 1 -0.86 12.94 -8.90
C MET A 1 0.41 12.29 -9.44
N ALA A 2 1.20 12.97 -10.27
CA ALA A 2 2.36 12.37 -10.92
C ALA A 2 3.59 12.46 -9.99
N TYR A 3 3.92 11.36 -9.31
CA TYR A 3 5.12 11.26 -8.45
C TYR A 3 6.41 11.45 -9.25
N TYR A 4 6.37 11.07 -10.52
CA TYR A 4 7.54 11.04 -11.38
C TYR A 4 7.95 12.43 -11.91
N VAL A 5 7.00 13.29 -12.30
CA VAL A 5 7.25 14.48 -13.14
C VAL A 5 7.77 15.70 -12.36
N ARG A 6 7.57 15.78 -11.04
CA ARG A 6 7.82 17.03 -10.27
C ARG A 6 9.03 17.02 -9.33
N ASN A 7 9.91 16.01 -9.39
CA ASN A 7 11.09 15.94 -8.49
C ASN A 7 12.37 16.58 -9.06
N ASN A 8 12.30 17.16 -10.27
CA ASN A 8 13.37 17.97 -10.85
C ASN A 8 13.17 19.48 -10.63
N GLU A 9 12.23 19.89 -9.78
CA GLU A 9 12.07 21.29 -9.35
C GLU A 9 12.77 21.51 -8.00
N GLY A 10 13.65 22.52 -7.92
CA GLY A 10 14.58 22.74 -6.79
C GLY A 10 13.94 22.86 -5.40
N ILE A 11 12.63 23.13 -5.33
CA ILE A 11 11.90 23.24 -4.06
C ILE A 11 11.68 21.89 -3.35
N PHE A 12 11.78 20.77 -4.07
CA PHE A 12 11.58 19.42 -3.53
C PHE A 12 12.88 18.69 -3.18
N GLN A 13 14.03 19.35 -3.33
CA GLN A 13 15.35 18.72 -3.19
C GLN A 13 16.02 18.90 -1.80
N GLY A 14 15.37 19.59 -0.85
CA GLY A 14 15.96 19.85 0.46
C GLY A 14 17.25 20.69 0.39
N SER A 15 17.73 21.20 1.52
CA SER A 15 18.85 22.16 1.54
C SER A 15 20.25 21.53 1.40
N PHE A 16 20.36 20.22 1.14
CA PHE A 16 21.64 19.50 1.12
C PHE A 16 21.95 18.91 -0.27
N GLY A 17 22.72 19.67 -1.04
CA GLY A 17 23.67 19.14 -2.02
C GLY A 17 23.15 18.96 -3.46
N PRO A 18 23.85 19.50 -4.48
CA PRO A 18 23.56 19.22 -5.88
C PRO A 18 23.91 17.77 -6.23
N GLY A 19 22.89 16.91 -6.29
CA GLY A 19 22.57 16.12 -7.48
C GLY A 19 23.62 15.18 -8.11
N LEU A 20 24.52 14.54 -7.37
CA LEU A 20 25.31 13.39 -7.87
C LEU A 20 25.53 12.25 -6.86
N ASN A 21 25.32 12.49 -5.55
CA ASN A 21 25.42 11.46 -4.51
C ASN A 21 24.11 11.39 -3.71
N PRO A 22 23.12 10.61 -4.17
CA PRO A 22 21.91 10.39 -3.41
C PRO A 22 22.15 9.47 -2.21
N ASP A 23 21.54 9.77 -1.05
CA ASP A 23 21.61 8.96 0.19
C ASP A 23 21.09 7.51 -0.02
N THR A 24 20.27 7.31 -1.04
CA THR A 24 19.83 5.99 -1.52
C THR A 24 19.88 5.97 -3.05
N ASN A 25 20.87 5.29 -3.64
CA ASN A 25 21.01 5.18 -5.09
C ASN A 25 20.13 4.06 -5.67
N GLU A 26 18.82 4.27 -5.66
CA GLU A 26 17.85 3.37 -6.30
C GLU A 26 17.70 3.64 -7.82
N GLY A 27 18.49 4.55 -8.40
CA GLY A 27 18.49 4.78 -9.86
C GLY A 27 18.86 6.18 -10.37
N GLY A 28 19.62 6.98 -9.62
CA GLY A 28 19.97 8.36 -9.99
C GLY A 28 18.95 9.42 -9.53
N ASN A 29 19.47 10.47 -8.90
CA ASN A 29 18.78 11.51 -8.10
C ASN A 29 17.89 10.99 -6.96
N SER A 30 18.11 11.51 -5.75
CA SER A 30 17.29 11.24 -4.57
C SER A 30 15.82 11.56 -4.87
N TYR A 31 14.94 10.61 -4.62
CA TYR A 31 13.51 10.83 -4.62
C TYR A 31 12.94 10.50 -3.24
N PRO A 32 11.80 11.09 -2.85
CA PRO A 32 11.19 10.74 -1.58
C PRO A 32 10.91 9.22 -1.58
N THR A 33 11.19 8.51 -0.50
CA THR A 33 10.85 7.08 -0.40
C THR A 33 9.69 6.86 0.56
N ARG A 34 9.12 7.96 1.09
CA ARG A 34 8.01 7.99 2.04
C ARG A 34 6.82 8.74 1.45
N LEU A 35 5.64 8.13 1.54
CA LEU A 35 4.35 8.78 1.29
C LEU A 35 3.48 8.75 2.55
N ASP A 36 2.81 9.86 2.84
CA ASP A 36 1.92 9.96 4.02
C ASP A 36 0.51 10.40 3.61
N PHE A 37 -0.43 9.47 3.72
CA PHE A 37 -1.87 9.64 3.49
C PHE A 37 -2.67 9.63 4.79
N SER A 38 -2.03 9.85 5.95
CA SER A 38 -2.71 9.92 7.26
C SER A 38 -3.74 11.04 7.37
N ARG A 39 -3.84 11.93 6.38
CA ARG A 39 -4.85 13.00 6.30
C ARG A 39 -5.75 12.87 5.06
N ALA A 40 -5.69 11.74 4.36
CA ALA A 40 -6.47 11.48 3.14
C ALA A 40 -7.25 10.16 3.28
N PRO A 41 -8.37 10.14 4.04
CA PRO A 41 -9.17 8.94 4.29
C PRO A 41 -9.69 8.22 3.04
N SER A 42 -9.82 8.94 1.93
CA SER A 42 -10.26 8.39 0.64
C SER A 42 -9.18 7.58 -0.08
N ILE A 43 -7.90 7.73 0.27
CA ILE A 43 -6.79 7.01 -0.36
C ILE A 43 -6.54 5.72 0.43
N ARG A 44 -6.96 4.58 -0.14
CA ARG A 44 -6.83 3.26 0.49
C ARG A 44 -5.68 2.40 -0.05
N SER A 45 -5.10 2.78 -1.18
CA SER A 45 -3.97 2.09 -1.80
C SER A 45 -3.18 3.03 -2.71
N LEU A 46 -2.15 2.53 -3.40
CA LEU A 46 -1.41 3.29 -4.41
C LEU A 46 -2.07 3.24 -5.80
N LYS A 47 -3.34 2.84 -5.86
CA LYS A 47 -4.13 2.83 -7.09
C LYS A 47 -4.10 4.19 -7.78
N ASN A 48 -3.99 4.17 -9.10
CA ASN A 48 -3.92 5.36 -9.97
C ASN A 48 -2.72 6.28 -9.71
N MET A 49 -1.70 5.84 -8.97
CA MET A 49 -0.46 6.58 -8.78
C MET A 49 0.61 6.11 -9.77
N ILE A 50 1.44 7.04 -10.26
CA ILE A 50 2.45 6.79 -11.28
C ILE A 50 3.84 6.82 -10.64
N PHE A 51 4.50 5.67 -10.58
CA PHE A 51 5.86 5.50 -10.02
C PHE A 51 6.93 5.24 -11.10
N TYR A 52 6.61 5.49 -12.36
CA TYR A 52 7.52 5.28 -13.48
C TYR A 52 7.51 6.48 -14.43
N ASP A 53 8.54 6.57 -15.25
CA ASP A 53 8.61 7.57 -16.31
C ASP A 53 7.73 7.15 -17.49
N TYR A 54 6.63 7.85 -17.71
CA TYR A 54 5.79 7.61 -18.87
C TYR A 54 6.32 8.30 -20.14
N ILE A 55 7.29 9.22 -20.02
CA ILE A 55 7.91 9.96 -21.13
C ILE A 55 9.19 9.23 -21.60
N LYS A 56 10.01 8.75 -20.67
CA LYS A 56 11.25 7.98 -20.95
C LYS A 56 11.24 6.63 -20.21
N PRO A 57 10.54 5.60 -20.73
CA PRO A 57 10.36 4.30 -20.06
C PRO A 57 11.65 3.53 -19.75
N THR A 58 12.78 3.90 -20.35
CA THR A 58 14.11 3.35 -20.04
C THR A 58 14.60 3.72 -18.64
N ASN A 59 14.01 4.74 -18.02
CA ASN A 59 14.32 5.13 -16.65
C ASN A 59 13.79 4.09 -15.65
N LYS A 60 14.55 3.86 -14.58
CA LYS A 60 14.15 2.93 -13.53
C LYS A 60 12.85 3.41 -12.86
N LYS A 61 12.00 2.46 -12.50
CA LYS A 61 10.82 2.72 -11.66
C LYS A 61 11.27 3.17 -10.28
N ARG A 62 10.55 4.11 -9.69
CA ARG A 62 10.76 4.58 -8.32
C ARG A 62 10.05 3.64 -7.35
N LYS A 63 10.68 3.38 -6.20
CA LYS A 63 10.10 2.53 -5.16
C LYS A 63 9.81 3.29 -3.87
N LEU A 64 9.01 2.70 -3.01
CA LEU A 64 8.69 3.27 -1.69
C LEU A 64 9.24 2.37 -0.59
N LYS A 65 9.89 3.00 0.39
CA LYS A 65 10.25 2.34 1.66
C LYS A 65 9.15 2.50 2.70
N ASN A 66 8.38 3.58 2.68
CA ASN A 66 7.32 3.78 3.66
C ASN A 66 6.07 4.37 3.02
N VAL A 67 4.92 3.83 3.36
CA VAL A 67 3.64 4.50 3.11
C VAL A 67 2.78 4.43 4.36
N LYS A 68 2.16 5.55 4.72
CA LYS A 68 1.24 5.63 5.84
C LYS A 68 -0.18 5.91 5.34
N PHE A 69 -1.14 5.07 5.70
CA PHE A 69 -2.55 5.26 5.35
C PHE A 69 -3.35 5.79 6.55
N PHE A 70 -4.43 6.51 6.26
CA PHE A 70 -5.40 6.87 7.28
C PHE A 70 -6.18 5.62 7.73
N ASN A 71 -6.24 5.40 9.04
CA ASN A 71 -7.17 4.50 9.69
C ASN A 71 -7.46 4.98 11.12
N ASP A 72 -8.71 4.82 11.54
CA ASP A 72 -9.24 5.16 12.86
C ASP A 72 -9.95 3.99 13.55
N LYS A 73 -9.99 2.81 12.91
CA LYS A 73 -10.63 1.58 13.40
C LYS A 73 -9.61 0.49 13.70
N SER A 74 -10.02 -0.58 14.39
CA SER A 74 -9.15 -1.75 14.59
C SER A 74 -8.94 -2.58 13.32
N TRP A 75 -9.79 -2.42 12.31
CA TRP A 75 -9.61 -3.00 10.99
C TRP A 75 -9.26 -1.92 9.96
N TYR A 76 -8.42 -2.25 8.98
CA TYR A 76 -8.20 -1.41 7.82
C TYR A 76 -9.13 -1.81 6.68
N GLU A 77 -9.90 -0.85 6.18
CA GLU A 77 -10.90 -1.08 5.14
C GLU A 77 -10.31 -0.88 3.74
N ILE A 78 -10.50 -1.87 2.86
CA ILE A 78 -10.03 -1.82 1.47
C ILE A 78 -10.97 -2.61 0.55
N SER A 79 -11.21 -2.13 -0.67
CA SER A 79 -12.03 -2.85 -1.65
C SER A 79 -11.21 -3.86 -2.46
N GLY A 80 -11.86 -4.85 -3.07
CA GLY A 80 -11.19 -5.78 -4.00
C GLY A 80 -10.56 -5.07 -5.20
N ASP A 81 -11.19 -4.00 -5.71
CA ASP A 81 -10.67 -3.19 -6.81
C ASP A 81 -9.46 -2.33 -6.39
N ASP A 82 -9.47 -1.79 -5.16
CA ASP A 82 -8.30 -1.12 -4.59
C ASP A 82 -7.14 -2.07 -4.37
N LEU A 83 -7.41 -3.31 -3.96
CA LEU A 83 -6.40 -4.37 -3.82
C LEU A 83 -5.83 -4.80 -5.18
N ASP A 84 -6.68 -4.96 -6.20
CA ASP A 84 -6.26 -5.38 -7.54
C ASP A 84 -5.26 -4.39 -8.14
N ASN A 85 -5.51 -3.10 -7.90
CA ASN A 85 -4.73 -1.99 -8.42
C ASN A 85 -3.80 -1.33 -7.37
N ALA A 86 -3.56 -1.97 -6.22
CA ALA A 86 -2.88 -1.35 -5.09
C ALA A 86 -1.40 -1.04 -5.32
N GLN A 87 -0.76 -1.76 -6.24
CA GLN A 87 0.67 -1.70 -6.56
C GLN A 87 1.63 -1.98 -5.37
N PHE A 88 1.16 -2.51 -4.23
CA PHE A 88 2.02 -2.78 -3.07
C PHE A 88 3.14 -3.75 -3.40
N ASN A 89 2.84 -4.82 -4.15
CA ASN A 89 3.81 -5.84 -4.53
C ASN A 89 4.83 -5.39 -5.60
N THR A 90 4.64 -4.23 -6.22
CA THR A 90 5.47 -3.76 -7.34
C THR A 90 6.19 -2.44 -7.06
N VAL A 91 5.61 -1.57 -6.23
CA VAL A 91 6.14 -0.25 -5.92
C VAL A 91 6.89 -0.23 -4.58
N MET A 92 6.55 -1.09 -3.63
CA MET A 92 7.31 -1.15 -2.38
C MET A 92 8.71 -1.72 -2.65
N ALA A 93 9.73 -1.22 -1.94
CA ALA A 93 11.11 -1.68 -2.02
C ALA A 93 11.29 -3.05 -1.32
N LEU A 94 10.70 -4.09 -1.91
CA LEU A 94 10.74 -5.46 -1.38
C LEU A 94 12.11 -6.10 -1.58
N GLY A 95 12.67 -6.69 -0.51
CA GLY A 95 13.95 -7.42 -0.56
C GLY A 95 15.20 -6.55 -0.74
N GLU A 96 15.05 -5.23 -0.67
CA GLU A 96 16.19 -4.32 -0.80
C GLU A 96 16.86 -4.12 0.57
N PRO A 97 18.18 -4.37 0.67
CA PRO A 97 18.91 -4.16 1.92
C PRO A 97 19.04 -2.65 2.21
N GLY A 98 18.90 -2.27 3.48
CA GLY A 98 19.18 -0.91 3.95
C GLY A 98 18.11 -0.34 4.88
N MET A 99 18.53 0.53 5.80
CA MET A 99 17.60 1.29 6.64
C MET A 99 17.02 2.50 5.89
N PRO A 100 15.80 2.95 6.23
CA PRO A 100 14.81 2.27 7.07
C PRO A 100 14.20 1.05 6.36
N PRO A 101 13.66 0.06 7.12
CA PRO A 101 12.99 -1.10 6.52
C PRO A 101 11.71 -0.68 5.77
N THR A 102 11.37 -1.45 4.74
CA THR A 102 10.15 -1.26 3.97
C THR A 102 8.92 -1.57 4.82
N LYS A 103 8.00 -0.60 4.98
CA LYS A 103 6.82 -0.73 5.87
C LYS A 103 5.58 -0.03 5.33
N ILE A 104 4.42 -0.56 5.70
CA ILE A 104 3.12 0.10 5.56
C ILE A 104 2.63 0.44 6.98
N GLU A 105 2.26 1.69 7.21
CA GLU A 105 1.80 2.18 8.51
C GLU A 105 0.35 2.65 8.45
N PHE A 106 -0.31 2.70 9.60
CA PHE A 106 -1.65 3.26 9.75
C PHE A 106 -1.62 4.47 10.69
N SER A 107 -2.51 5.45 10.50
CA SER A 107 -2.52 6.68 11.32
C SER A 107 -2.81 6.45 12.79
N ASN A 108 -3.54 5.40 13.13
CA ASN A 108 -3.81 4.94 14.50
C ASN A 108 -2.77 3.94 15.04
N GLY A 109 -1.63 3.78 14.36
CA GLY A 109 -0.53 2.92 14.78
C GLY A 109 -0.96 1.45 14.93
N ASN A 110 -0.63 0.85 16.06
CA ASN A 110 -0.85 -0.57 16.34
C ASN A 110 -2.31 -0.92 16.68
N LEU A 111 -3.22 0.06 16.68
CA LEU A 111 -4.65 -0.23 16.85
C LEU A 111 -5.21 -1.00 15.66
N THR A 112 -4.68 -0.78 14.46
CA THR A 112 -5.02 -1.59 13.29
C THR A 112 -4.39 -2.96 13.42
N ASN A 113 -5.21 -4.00 13.51
CA ASN A 113 -4.75 -5.37 13.69
C ASN A 113 -5.31 -6.36 12.66
N MET A 114 -6.28 -5.97 11.85
CA MET A 114 -6.93 -6.85 10.85
C MET A 114 -7.30 -6.07 9.57
N ILE A 115 -7.66 -6.79 8.51
CA ILE A 115 -8.19 -6.19 7.26
C ILE A 115 -9.70 -6.42 7.16
N ARG A 116 -10.44 -5.44 6.65
CA ARG A 116 -11.83 -5.61 6.21
C ARG A 116 -11.92 -5.37 4.71
N ILE A 117 -12.30 -6.41 3.97
CA ILE A 117 -12.56 -6.32 2.53
C ILE A 117 -14.03 -5.98 2.33
N THR A 118 -14.32 -4.91 1.57
CA THR A 118 -15.70 -4.43 1.37
C THR A 118 -16.40 -5.04 0.16
N SER A 119 -15.66 -5.68 -0.75
CA SER A 119 -16.23 -6.37 -1.92
C SER A 119 -16.70 -7.79 -1.57
N SER A 120 -17.76 -8.25 -2.22
CA SER A 120 -18.27 -9.63 -2.06
C SER A 120 -17.71 -10.63 -3.08
N ASN A 121 -17.12 -10.13 -4.17
CA ASN A 121 -16.56 -10.95 -5.24
C ASN A 121 -15.22 -11.57 -4.83
N THR A 122 -14.84 -12.66 -5.48
CA THR A 122 -13.50 -13.24 -5.34
C THR A 122 -12.42 -12.26 -5.81
N LEU A 123 -11.24 -12.39 -5.20
CA LEU A 123 -10.06 -11.62 -5.55
C LEU A 123 -9.33 -12.25 -6.73
N THR A 124 -8.72 -11.41 -7.56
CA THR A 124 -7.76 -11.84 -8.57
C THR A 124 -6.43 -12.25 -7.92
N ASN A 125 -5.53 -12.83 -8.71
CA ASN A 125 -4.16 -13.10 -8.26
C ASN A 125 -3.38 -11.82 -7.91
N SER A 126 -3.63 -10.71 -8.61
CA SER A 126 -3.00 -9.41 -8.31
C SER A 126 -3.47 -8.90 -6.95
N ALA A 127 -4.79 -8.93 -6.70
CA ALA A 127 -5.37 -8.55 -5.42
C ALA A 127 -4.86 -9.42 -4.26
N LEU A 128 -4.75 -10.75 -4.44
CA LEU A 128 -4.19 -11.66 -3.43
C LEU A 128 -2.71 -11.36 -3.13
N SER A 129 -1.92 -11.05 -4.15
CA SER A 129 -0.49 -10.69 -4.00
C SER A 129 -0.32 -9.36 -3.26
N ASN A 130 -1.15 -8.36 -3.60
CA ASN A 130 -1.17 -7.07 -2.91
C ASN A 130 -1.66 -7.20 -1.47
N LEU A 131 -2.68 -8.02 -1.20
CA LEU A 131 -3.18 -8.29 0.15
C LEU A 131 -2.10 -8.94 1.03
N SER A 132 -1.41 -9.96 0.50
CA SER A 132 -0.29 -10.61 1.20
C SER A 132 0.82 -9.61 1.52
N THR A 133 1.19 -8.77 0.54
CA THR A 133 2.19 -7.71 0.73
C THR A 133 1.75 -6.69 1.78
N LEU A 134 0.48 -6.28 1.75
CA LEU A 134 -0.10 -5.35 2.72
C LEU A 134 0.03 -5.89 4.14
N ILE A 135 -0.42 -7.13 4.38
CA ILE A 135 -0.37 -7.76 5.70
C ILE A 135 1.08 -7.91 6.18
N ASN A 136 1.98 -8.37 5.31
CA ASN A 136 3.39 -8.57 5.66
C ASN A 136 4.10 -7.26 6.01
N LEU A 137 3.90 -6.20 5.22
CA LEU A 137 4.57 -4.92 5.42
C LEU A 137 3.95 -4.07 6.55
N SER A 138 2.68 -4.29 6.87
CA SER A 138 2.02 -3.63 8.01
C SER A 138 2.13 -4.40 9.32
N ASN A 139 2.60 -5.65 9.28
CA ASN A 139 2.80 -6.50 10.44
C ASN A 139 1.52 -6.67 11.30
N ILE A 140 0.37 -6.77 10.63
CA ILE A 140 -0.92 -7.07 11.24
C ILE A 140 -1.23 -8.57 11.14
N SER A 141 -2.28 -9.03 11.82
CA SER A 141 -2.66 -10.44 11.78
C SER A 141 -3.20 -10.83 10.40
N ARG A 142 -3.24 -12.14 10.13
CA ARG A 142 -3.89 -12.71 8.93
C ARG A 142 -5.41 -12.83 9.07
N GLU A 143 -6.01 -12.06 9.97
CA GLU A 143 -7.45 -12.00 10.15
C GLU A 143 -8.07 -11.04 9.13
N ILE A 144 -9.11 -11.52 8.45
CA ILE A 144 -9.83 -10.76 7.42
C ILE A 144 -11.33 -10.83 7.70
N GLN A 145 -11.96 -9.66 7.67
CA GLN A 145 -13.41 -9.53 7.65
C GLN A 145 -13.91 -9.36 6.22
N VAL A 146 -14.97 -10.09 5.86
CA VAL A 146 -15.65 -9.98 4.56
C VAL A 146 -17.14 -9.67 4.75
N PRO A 147 -17.85 -9.13 3.75
CA PRO A 147 -19.28 -8.84 3.89
C PRO A 147 -20.09 -10.13 4.11
N LYS A 148 -21.21 -10.05 4.83
CA LYS A 148 -22.16 -11.17 4.94
C LYS A 148 -22.63 -11.59 3.54
N GLY A 149 -22.67 -12.89 3.27
CA GLY A 149 -23.03 -13.44 1.97
C GLY A 149 -21.88 -13.55 0.95
N ALA A 150 -20.67 -13.09 1.29
CA ALA A 150 -19.47 -13.23 0.44
C ALA A 150 -18.83 -14.64 0.56
N GLU A 151 -19.62 -15.70 0.38
CA GLU A 151 -19.20 -17.09 0.63
C GLU A 151 -18.02 -17.53 -0.24
N ALA A 152 -18.05 -17.15 -1.53
CA ALA A 152 -16.98 -17.49 -2.48
C ALA A 152 -15.65 -16.81 -2.09
N LEU A 153 -15.71 -15.52 -1.74
CA LEU A 153 -14.55 -14.77 -1.28
C LEU A 153 -13.99 -15.35 0.02
N LYS A 154 -14.86 -15.65 1.00
CA LYS A 154 -14.46 -16.28 2.26
C LYS A 154 -13.72 -17.59 2.03
N THR A 155 -14.30 -18.47 1.22
CA THR A 155 -13.70 -19.78 0.87
C THR A 155 -12.34 -19.61 0.20
N GLN A 156 -12.24 -18.66 -0.75
CA GLN A 156 -10.99 -18.36 -1.43
C GLN A 156 -9.91 -17.89 -0.45
N LEU A 157 -10.24 -16.95 0.44
CA LEU A 157 -9.29 -16.41 1.42
C LEU A 157 -8.86 -17.47 2.45
N GLN A 158 -9.79 -18.29 2.93
CA GLN A 158 -9.46 -19.41 3.83
C GLN A 158 -8.51 -20.41 3.14
N SER A 159 -8.74 -20.70 1.86
CA SER A 159 -7.85 -21.57 1.07
C SER A 159 -6.45 -20.97 0.86
N ASN A 160 -6.32 -19.66 0.97
CA ASN A 160 -5.03 -18.93 0.93
C ASN A 160 -4.40 -18.76 2.33
N GLY A 161 -4.94 -19.40 3.37
CA GLY A 161 -4.37 -19.43 4.71
C GLY A 161 -4.71 -18.21 5.58
N TYR A 162 -5.79 -17.48 5.25
CA TYR A 162 -6.30 -16.39 6.09
C TYR A 162 -7.37 -16.89 7.07
N THR A 163 -7.44 -16.29 8.25
CA THR A 163 -8.55 -16.47 9.18
C THR A 163 -9.66 -15.50 8.79
N VAL A 164 -10.82 -16.01 8.38
CA VAL A 164 -11.88 -15.16 7.80
C VAL A 164 -13.14 -15.20 8.65
N SER A 165 -13.66 -14.02 9.01
CA SER A 165 -14.96 -13.85 9.64
C SER A 165 -15.85 -12.93 8.79
N TYR A 166 -17.16 -12.96 9.03
CA TYR A 166 -18.01 -11.92 8.45
C TYR A 166 -17.84 -10.62 9.23
N ALA A 167 -17.95 -9.49 8.53
CA ALA A 167 -18.12 -8.20 9.15
C ALA A 167 -19.43 -8.21 9.95
N VAL A 168 -19.32 -7.82 11.21
CA VAL A 168 -20.47 -7.52 12.06
C VAL A 168 -20.73 -6.04 11.88
N ASP A 169 -21.56 -5.68 10.90
CA ASP A 169 -22.01 -4.30 10.79
C ASP A 169 -23.16 -4.09 11.78
N GLU A 170 -22.95 -3.20 12.75
CA GLU A 170 -23.96 -2.69 13.69
C GLU A 170 -24.74 -1.48 13.12
N THR A 171 -24.72 -1.27 11.82
CA THR A 171 -25.34 -0.12 11.13
C THR A 171 -26.11 -0.64 9.92
N PHE A 172 -27.45 -0.69 9.81
CA PHE A 172 -28.56 -0.05 10.51
C PHE A 172 -29.77 -1.02 10.52
N ASN A 173 -30.45 -1.16 11.66
CA ASN A 173 -31.91 -1.40 11.67
C ASN A 173 -32.61 -0.03 11.62
#